data_AF-A0A553PST9-F1
#
_entry.id   AF-A0A553PST9-F1
#
_cell.length_a   1.000
_cell.length_b   1.000
_cell.length_c   1.000
_cell.angle_alpha   90.00
_cell.angle_beta   90.00
_cell.angle_gamma   90.00
#
_symmetry.space_group_name_H-M   'P 1'
#
loop_
_entity.id
_entity.type
_entity.pdbx_description
1 polymer ?
#
loop_
_entity_poly.entity_id
_entity_poly.type
_entity_poly.pdbx_seq_one_letter_code
_entity_poly.pdbx_strand_id
1 'polypeptide(L)'
;MGTMIDYRALYEQQRLENEIKQRRITELEAKQKILERSFRKIFKLREELRFLQEEAETQNLAIQQKVRDIPNPPELEPDTCEETFLEIVEASPEPPRINFIREIDPKTDLPSPALPQVIYNWDSRPLSSSNYRFLTRSRFYSPQVDELKLNFQFRVNSCRLPDKIQVEIKDHTGRIVFQKRQNIYYIKLQERISVLDPGRDYTLEVKTVKDKTEATETLTIHNKHFQKPIPKSKPPSLIPKPCSTIDLSLAKAFQGLVEEVHCLEEAVPIEVEFVPEVTALTPKKVEGFNRALRNSCVVLRRPQPGVLKRQGPIPLVKYIWQRGFRKGKDGVYTKVPILRVSAQFPDSKDILPCELDYLIEGERLQKFARVLHRRSTCEFQLDDSRDYSLEMKNSNRFPEYESFFMPLKFKVKGQTGISDAEEWCEVSFGPEPSSATSSEPNSWSL
;
A
#
# COMPACT_ATOMS: atom_id res chain seq x y z
N MET A 1 56.45 32.34 16.65
CA MET A 1 57.03 30.98 16.49
C MET A 1 56.06 30.17 15.64
N GLY A 2 56.42 29.85 14.39
CA GLY A 2 55.57 29.04 13.53
C GLY A 2 55.65 27.57 13.93
N THR A 3 54.53 26.97 14.31
CA THR A 3 54.42 25.53 14.52
C THR A 3 54.67 24.83 13.18
N MET A 4 55.81 24.15 13.05
CA MET A 4 56.12 23.33 11.88
C MET A 4 55.13 22.15 11.88
N ILE A 5 54.28 22.09 10.86
CA ILE A 5 53.29 21.01 10.71
C ILE A 5 54.02 19.75 10.25
N ASP A 6 53.87 18.66 10.99
CA ASP A 6 54.42 17.35 10.62
C ASP A 6 53.49 16.65 9.61
N TYR A 7 53.85 16.75 8.33
CA TYR A 7 53.11 16.12 7.24
C TYR A 7 53.07 14.59 7.32
N ARG A 8 54.06 13.97 7.96
CA ARG A 8 54.08 12.51 8.10
C ARG A 8 52.96 12.03 9.02
N ALA A 9 52.78 12.71 10.15
CA ALA A 9 51.71 12.41 11.10
C ALA A 9 50.31 12.58 10.47
N LEU A 10 50.11 13.64 9.68
CA LEU A 10 48.85 13.86 8.96
C LEU A 10 48.56 12.75 7.93
N TYR A 11 49.58 12.30 7.19
CA TYR A 11 49.42 11.21 6.22
C TYR A 11 49.08 9.88 6.90
N GLU A 12 49.76 9.55 8.01
CA GLU A 12 49.50 8.33 8.78
C GLU A 12 48.08 8.36 9.39
N GLN A 13 47.63 9.51 9.89
CA GLN A 13 46.25 9.69 10.37
C GLN A 13 45.24 9.48 9.24
N GLN A 14 45.45 10.10 8.07
CA GLN A 14 44.55 9.96 6.93
C GLN A 14 44.48 8.51 6.44
N ARG A 15 45.62 7.79 6.43
CA ARG A 15 45.66 6.36 6.09
C ARG A 15 44.82 5.53 7.06
N LEU A 16 44.95 5.75 8.36
CA LEU A 16 44.16 5.04 9.38
C LEU A 16 42.66 5.34 9.25
N GLU A 17 42.29 6.61 9.05
CA GLU A 17 40.90 6.99 8.82
C GLU A 17 40.31 6.31 7.57
N ASN A 18 41.10 6.23 6.49
CA ASN A 18 40.68 5.54 5.27
C ASN A 18 40.54 4.04 5.50
N GLU A 19 41.43 3.41 6.27
CA GLU A 19 41.33 2.00 6.61
C GLU A 19 40.07 1.69 7.43
N ILE A 20 39.74 2.54 8.42
CA ILE A 20 38.50 2.42 9.22
C ILE A 20 37.27 2.57 8.32
N LYS A 21 37.25 3.57 7.43
CA LYS A 21 36.16 3.77 6.47
C LYS A 21 36.01 2.57 5.54
N GLN A 22 37.12 2.01 5.05
CA GLN A 22 37.09 0.84 4.18
C GLN A 22 36.52 -0.39 4.89
N ARG A 23 36.94 -0.66 6.14
CA ARG A 23 36.35 -1.73 6.96
C ARG A 23 34.85 -1.52 7.13
N ARG A 24 34.41 -0.29 7.40
CA ARG A 24 32.98 0.02 7.55
C ARG A 24 32.19 -0.20 6.26
N ILE A 25 32.76 0.14 5.10
CA ILE A 25 32.13 -0.13 3.80
C ILE A 25 31.93 -1.64 3.61
N THR A 26 32.99 -2.44 3.83
CA THR A 26 32.89 -3.90 3.67
C THR A 26 31.87 -4.54 4.63
N GLU A 27 31.74 -4.04 5.86
CA GLU A 27 30.73 -4.49 6.81
C GLU A 27 29.30 -4.18 6.32
N LEU A 28 29.08 -3.00 5.75
CA LEU A 28 27.78 -2.59 5.22
C LEU A 28 27.40 -3.38 3.96
N GLU A 29 28.35 -3.65 3.08
CA GLU A 29 28.15 -4.50 1.89
C GLU A 29 27.77 -5.93 2.29
N ALA A 30 28.43 -6.49 3.32
CA ALA A 30 28.08 -7.81 3.86
C ALA A 30 26.64 -7.83 4.41
N LYS A 31 26.24 -6.79 5.15
CA LYS A 31 24.85 -6.65 5.65
C LYS A 31 23.84 -6.52 4.51
N GLN A 32 24.15 -5.75 3.48
CA GLN A 32 23.30 -5.63 2.29
C GLN A 32 23.09 -6.99 1.63
N LYS A 33 24.15 -7.77 1.44
CA LYS A 33 24.06 -9.11 0.81
C LYS A 33 23.20 -10.09 1.63
N ILE A 34 23.23 -10.00 2.96
CA ILE A 34 22.35 -10.78 3.84
C ILE A 34 20.88 -10.36 3.64
N LEU A 35 20.60 -9.06 3.56
CA LEU A 35 19.25 -8.56 3.32
C LEU A 35 18.73 -8.94 1.92
N GLU A 36 19.58 -8.91 0.89
CA GLU A 36 19.17 -9.35 -0.45
C GLU A 36 18.78 -10.84 -0.47
N ARG A 37 19.51 -11.69 0.26
CA ARG A 37 19.15 -13.10 0.43
C ARG A 37 17.82 -13.27 1.17
N SER A 38 17.60 -12.49 2.24
CA SER A 38 16.32 -12.57 2.97
C SER A 38 15.15 -12.08 2.13
N PHE A 39 15.33 -11.03 1.31
CA PHE A 39 14.31 -10.59 0.36
C PHE A 39 13.98 -11.68 -0.67
N ARG A 40 14.98 -12.36 -1.25
CA ARG A 40 14.72 -13.49 -2.16
C ARG A 40 13.91 -14.60 -1.49
N LYS A 41 14.20 -14.91 -0.22
CA LYS A 41 13.42 -15.89 0.56
C LYS A 41 11.97 -15.43 0.76
N ILE A 42 11.75 -14.15 1.08
CA ILE A 42 10.41 -13.57 1.21
C ILE A 42 9.64 -13.64 -0.12
N PHE A 43 10.30 -13.41 -1.25
CA PHE A 43 9.67 -13.54 -2.56
C PHE A 43 9.22 -14.98 -2.86
N LYS A 44 10.07 -15.99 -2.57
CA LYS A 44 9.69 -17.40 -2.71
C LYS A 44 8.50 -17.77 -1.84
N LEU A 45 8.50 -17.36 -0.56
CA LEU A 45 7.37 -17.61 0.34
C LEU A 45 6.07 -16.94 -0.13
N ARG A 46 6.16 -15.76 -0.76
CA ARG A 46 4.99 -15.09 -1.36
C ARG A 46 4.46 -15.81 -2.59
N GLU A 47 5.34 -16.42 -3.37
CA GLU A 47 4.97 -17.24 -4.53
C GLU A 47 4.27 -18.53 -4.07
N GLU A 48 4.82 -19.20 -3.06
CA GLU A 48 4.20 -20.38 -2.42
C GLU A 48 2.82 -20.05 -1.82
N LEU A 49 2.69 -18.93 -1.10
CA LEU A 49 1.40 -18.49 -0.57
C LEU A 49 0.37 -18.22 -1.67
N ARG A 50 0.80 -17.68 -2.81
CA ARG A 50 -0.09 -17.45 -3.95
C ARG A 50 -0.57 -18.78 -4.53
N PHE A 51 0.35 -19.74 -4.71
CA PHE A 51 0.03 -21.08 -5.19
C PHE A 51 -1.00 -21.77 -4.28
N LEU A 52 -0.77 -21.77 -2.96
CA LEU A 52 -1.71 -22.36 -1.99
C LEU A 52 -3.08 -21.67 -2.01
N GLN A 53 -3.12 -20.36 -2.23
CA GLN A 53 -4.37 -19.62 -2.34
C GLN A 53 -5.15 -20.00 -3.61
N GLU A 54 -4.48 -20.14 -4.75
CA GLU A 54 -5.07 -20.59 -6.01
C GLU A 54 -5.60 -22.03 -5.90
N GLU A 55 -4.86 -22.91 -5.21
CA GLU A 55 -5.29 -24.28 -4.91
C GLU A 55 -6.55 -24.29 -4.04
N ALA A 56 -6.58 -23.51 -2.96
CA ALA A 56 -7.75 -23.40 -2.08
C ALA A 56 -8.98 -22.83 -2.81
N GLU A 57 -8.80 -21.84 -3.69
CA GLU A 57 -9.87 -21.30 -4.53
C GLU A 57 -10.43 -22.38 -5.48
N THR A 58 -9.54 -23.18 -6.09
CA THR A 58 -9.93 -24.29 -6.98
C THR A 58 -10.70 -25.38 -6.23
N GLN A 59 -10.24 -25.76 -5.03
CA GLN A 59 -10.94 -26.73 -4.17
C GLN A 59 -12.32 -26.22 -3.74
N ASN A 60 -12.44 -24.94 -3.39
CA ASN A 60 -13.74 -24.33 -3.05
C ASN A 60 -14.72 -24.35 -4.23
N LEU A 61 -14.25 -24.07 -5.45
CA LEU A 61 -15.09 -24.17 -6.65
C LEU A 61 -15.56 -25.61 -6.88
N ALA A 62 -14.69 -26.60 -6.70
CA ALA A 62 -15.05 -28.01 -6.80
C ALA A 62 -16.10 -28.44 -5.76
N ILE A 63 -15.99 -27.95 -4.51
CA ILE A 63 -16.99 -28.19 -3.46
C ILE A 63 -18.31 -27.53 -3.83
N GLN A 64 -18.31 -26.28 -4.27
CA GLN A 64 -19.54 -25.58 -4.69
C GLN A 64 -20.24 -26.29 -5.84
N GLN A 65 -19.47 -26.83 -6.79
CA GLN A 65 -20.03 -27.64 -7.87
C GLN A 65 -20.68 -28.92 -7.32
N LYS A 66 -19.98 -29.67 -6.46
CA LYS A 66 -20.55 -30.87 -5.82
C LYS A 66 -21.81 -30.57 -5.03
N VAL A 67 -21.86 -29.45 -4.31
CA VAL A 67 -23.05 -29.04 -3.53
C VAL A 67 -24.23 -28.73 -4.45
N ARG A 68 -24.00 -28.12 -5.62
CA ARG A 68 -25.06 -27.89 -6.62
C ARG A 68 -25.59 -29.18 -7.23
N ASP A 69 -24.74 -30.21 -7.34
CA ASP A 69 -25.12 -31.50 -7.89
C ASP A 69 -25.86 -32.39 -6.88
N ILE A 70 -25.93 -32.01 -5.59
CA ILE A 70 -26.75 -32.71 -4.60
C ILE A 70 -28.22 -32.50 -4.98
N PRO A 71 -28.97 -33.55 -5.33
CA PRO A 71 -30.40 -33.44 -5.60
C PRO A 71 -31.06 -32.80 -4.39
N ASN A 72 -31.98 -31.85 -4.63
CA ASN A 72 -32.84 -31.38 -3.56
C ASN A 72 -33.41 -32.60 -2.85
N PRO A 73 -33.32 -32.68 -1.51
CA PRO A 73 -33.90 -33.79 -0.78
C PRO A 73 -35.36 -33.90 -1.22
N PRO A 74 -35.85 -35.13 -1.52
CA PRO A 74 -37.22 -35.30 -1.97
C PRO A 74 -38.12 -34.56 -1.00
N GLU A 75 -39.00 -33.71 -1.53
CA GLU A 75 -40.10 -33.14 -0.74
C GLU A 75 -40.80 -34.35 -0.13
N LEU A 76 -40.60 -34.53 1.18
CA LEU A 76 -41.42 -35.43 1.95
C LEU A 76 -42.82 -34.86 1.78
N GLU A 77 -43.61 -35.54 0.95
CA GLU A 77 -45.06 -35.40 0.95
C GLU A 77 -45.47 -35.33 2.43
N PRO A 78 -46.30 -34.34 2.81
CA PRO A 78 -46.77 -34.23 4.18
C PRO A 78 -47.59 -35.48 4.48
N ASP A 79 -46.91 -36.52 4.94
CA ASP A 79 -47.55 -37.70 5.51
C ASP A 79 -48.44 -37.16 6.61
N THR A 80 -49.74 -37.34 6.39
CA THR A 80 -50.79 -37.28 7.38
C THR A 80 -50.50 -38.35 8.44
N CYS A 81 -49.45 -38.12 9.24
CA CYS A 81 -49.29 -38.75 10.53
C CYS A 81 -50.28 -38.05 11.44
N GLU A 82 -51.46 -38.66 11.59
CA GLU A 82 -52.30 -38.45 12.76
C GLU A 82 -51.44 -38.70 14.01
N GLU A 83 -50.93 -37.61 14.58
CA GLU A 83 -50.32 -37.64 15.90
C GLU A 83 -51.38 -38.07 16.90
N THR A 84 -51.34 -39.36 17.24
CA THR A 84 -51.84 -39.83 18.52
C THR A 84 -50.99 -39.13 19.57
N PHE A 85 -51.52 -38.02 20.11
CA PHE A 85 -50.99 -37.30 21.25
C PHE A 85 -50.80 -38.28 22.42
N LEU A 86 -49.57 -38.77 22.60
CA LEU A 86 -49.12 -39.16 23.92
C LEU A 86 -48.96 -37.86 24.71
N GLU A 87 -49.95 -37.65 25.58
CA GLU A 87 -50.01 -36.66 26.65
C GLU A 87 -48.79 -36.83 27.58
N ILE A 88 -47.65 -36.34 27.11
CA ILE A 88 -46.58 -35.91 28.01
C ILE A 88 -47.17 -34.69 28.71
N VAL A 89 -47.44 -34.86 30.00
CA VAL A 89 -47.74 -33.79 30.94
C VAL A 89 -46.53 -32.86 30.93
N GLU A 90 -46.54 -31.94 29.97
CA GLU A 90 -45.62 -30.84 29.85
C GLU A 90 -46.10 -29.81 30.86
N ALA A 91 -45.43 -29.79 32.00
CA ALA A 91 -45.37 -28.61 32.84
C ALA A 91 -44.90 -27.46 31.96
N SER A 92 -45.87 -26.72 31.42
CA SER A 92 -45.70 -25.58 30.53
C SER A 92 -44.53 -24.71 30.97
N PRO A 93 -43.37 -24.77 30.28
CA PRO A 93 -42.49 -23.64 30.27
C PRO A 93 -43.13 -22.68 29.29
N GLU A 94 -43.71 -21.60 29.82
CA GLU A 94 -44.11 -20.45 29.02
C GLU A 94 -43.05 -20.23 27.93
N PRO A 95 -43.45 -20.10 26.64
CA PRO A 95 -42.48 -19.81 25.60
C PRO A 95 -41.68 -18.62 26.09
N PRO A 96 -40.34 -18.70 26.20
CA PRO A 96 -39.57 -17.60 26.73
C PRO A 96 -39.93 -16.41 25.87
N ARG A 97 -40.73 -15.50 26.45
CA ARG A 97 -40.92 -14.17 25.91
C ARG A 97 -39.51 -13.63 25.91
N ILE A 98 -38.89 -13.66 24.75
CA ILE A 98 -37.60 -13.04 24.55
C ILE A 98 -37.89 -11.54 24.65
N ASN A 99 -37.94 -11.07 25.89
CA ASN A 99 -37.83 -9.69 26.28
C ASN A 99 -36.40 -9.27 25.92
N PHE A 100 -36.13 -9.03 24.63
CA PHE A 100 -34.97 -8.25 24.18
C PHE A 100 -35.17 -6.75 24.41
N ILE A 101 -36.10 -6.38 25.28
CA ILE A 101 -36.07 -5.14 26.01
C ILE A 101 -35.71 -5.52 27.43
N ARG A 102 -34.43 -5.87 27.65
CA ARG A 102 -33.82 -5.46 28.90
C ARG A 102 -33.87 -3.95 28.84
N GLU A 103 -34.71 -3.35 29.68
CA GLU A 103 -34.36 -2.08 30.29
C GLU A 103 -32.97 -2.29 30.91
N ILE A 104 -31.95 -2.06 30.09
CA ILE A 104 -30.59 -1.90 30.54
C ILE A 104 -30.67 -0.65 31.40
N ASP A 105 -30.47 -0.81 32.70
CA ASP A 105 -30.19 0.30 33.59
C ASP A 105 -29.30 1.30 32.84
N PRO A 106 -29.72 2.56 32.62
CA PRO A 106 -28.97 3.54 31.82
C PRO A 106 -27.65 4.00 32.47
N LYS A 107 -27.11 3.20 33.39
CA LYS A 107 -25.81 3.36 34.06
C LYS A 107 -24.86 2.18 33.79
N THR A 108 -25.07 1.44 32.70
CA THR A 108 -24.03 0.51 32.24
C THR A 108 -22.95 1.35 31.57
N ASP A 109 -21.82 1.54 32.27
CA ASP A 109 -20.66 2.33 31.85
C ASP A 109 -20.31 2.02 30.39
N LEU A 110 -20.62 2.95 29.49
CA LEU A 110 -20.17 2.91 28.10
C LEU A 110 -18.65 2.75 28.11
N PRO A 111 -18.08 1.75 27.41
CA PRO A 111 -16.65 1.50 27.44
C PRO A 111 -15.92 2.74 26.92
N SER A 112 -15.05 3.29 27.77
CA SER A 112 -14.22 4.45 27.44
C SER A 112 -13.50 4.23 26.10
N PRO A 113 -13.42 5.25 25.22
CA PRO A 113 -12.80 5.09 23.92
C PRO A 113 -11.34 4.68 24.05
N ALA A 114 -10.89 3.81 23.13
CA ALA A 114 -9.54 3.27 23.18
C ALA A 114 -8.49 4.38 23.03
N LEU A 115 -7.53 4.44 23.95
CA LEU A 115 -6.37 5.33 23.85
C LEU A 115 -5.25 4.69 23.00
N PRO A 116 -4.54 5.46 22.18
CA PRO A 116 -3.43 4.94 21.39
C PRO A 116 -2.17 4.80 22.24
N GLN A 117 -1.39 3.76 21.97
CA GLN A 117 0.01 3.76 22.40
C GLN A 117 0.78 4.83 21.61
N VAL A 118 1.34 5.81 22.32
CA VAL A 118 2.13 6.88 21.71
C VAL A 118 3.62 6.52 21.73
N ILE A 119 4.27 6.56 20.56
CA ILE A 119 5.70 6.38 20.39
C ILE A 119 6.26 7.60 19.68
N TYR A 120 7.19 8.31 20.31
CA TYR A 120 7.83 9.49 19.74
C TYR A 120 9.34 9.31 19.53
N ASN A 121 9.88 10.01 18.54
CA ASN A 121 11.31 10.13 18.30
C ASN A 121 11.67 11.49 17.71
N TRP A 122 12.83 12.03 18.04
CA TRP A 122 13.42 13.18 17.37
C TRP A 122 14.25 12.71 16.17
N ASP A 123 13.83 13.05 14.95
CA ASP A 123 14.54 12.73 13.72
C ASP A 123 15.36 13.96 13.27
N SER A 124 16.68 13.83 13.21
CA SER A 124 17.55 14.82 12.54
C SER A 124 17.66 14.47 11.07
N ARG A 125 16.84 15.10 10.24
CA ARG A 125 16.97 14.92 8.79
C ARG A 125 18.03 15.89 8.26
N PRO A 126 19.06 15.41 7.56
CA PRO A 126 19.81 16.29 6.68
C PRO A 126 18.81 16.85 5.66
N LEU A 127 18.85 18.16 5.41
CA LEU A 127 18.06 18.81 4.37
C LEU A 127 18.40 18.15 3.03
N SER A 128 17.60 17.15 2.64
CA SER A 128 17.67 16.54 1.32
C SER A 128 17.43 17.64 0.30
N SER A 129 18.47 17.98 -0.45
CA SER A 129 18.55 19.13 -1.35
C SER A 129 17.57 19.13 -2.53
N SER A 130 16.60 18.21 -2.56
CA SER A 130 15.84 17.90 -3.77
C SER A 130 14.50 18.62 -3.93
N ASN A 131 13.90 19.27 -2.92
CA ASN A 131 12.54 19.83 -3.08
C ASN A 131 12.27 21.26 -2.55
N TYR A 132 13.25 21.97 -1.99
CA TYR A 132 13.07 23.38 -1.61
C TYR A 132 13.72 24.32 -2.63
N ARG A 133 13.04 24.58 -3.76
CA ARG A 133 13.53 25.50 -4.80
C ARG A 133 13.26 26.99 -4.55
N PHE A 134 12.67 27.41 -3.42
CA PHE A 134 12.31 28.83 -3.23
C PHE A 134 12.44 29.36 -1.79
N LEU A 135 13.59 29.15 -1.14
CA LEU A 135 14.00 30.01 -0.02
C LEU A 135 15.27 30.75 -0.41
N THR A 136 15.10 32.03 -0.69
CA THR A 136 16.12 33.01 -1.06
C THR A 136 17.21 33.13 0.00
N ARG A 137 18.45 32.89 -0.44
CA ARG A 137 19.73 33.43 0.04
C ARG A 137 19.73 34.03 1.46
N SER A 138 19.97 33.19 2.45
CA SER A 138 20.76 33.56 3.63
C SER A 138 21.94 32.60 3.71
N ARG A 139 23.16 33.14 3.59
CA ARG A 139 24.43 32.38 3.56
C ARG A 139 24.94 32.10 4.98
N PHE A 140 24.14 31.45 5.82
CA PHE A 140 24.62 30.98 7.12
C PHE A 140 24.03 29.60 7.41
N TYR A 141 24.92 28.64 7.65
CA TYR A 141 24.70 27.28 8.18
C TYR A 141 23.40 26.59 7.76
N SER A 142 23.48 25.55 6.92
CA SER A 142 22.37 24.61 6.67
C SER A 142 21.78 24.15 8.01
N PRO A 143 20.63 24.67 8.47
CA PRO A 143 20.09 24.31 9.76
C PRO A 143 19.53 22.91 9.59
N GLN A 144 20.10 21.92 10.27
CA GLN A 144 19.40 20.66 10.47
C GLN A 144 18.09 21.03 11.17
N VAL A 145 16.96 20.84 10.48
CA VAL A 145 15.65 21.04 11.09
C VAL A 145 15.33 19.73 11.80
N ASP A 146 15.42 19.74 13.12
CA ASP A 146 14.97 18.63 13.93
C ASP A 146 13.44 18.51 13.83
N GLU A 147 12.97 17.29 13.63
CA GLU A 147 11.55 16.99 13.42
C GLU A 147 11.09 15.98 14.48
N LEU A 148 10.08 16.31 15.27
CA LEU A 148 9.45 15.38 16.19
C LEU A 148 8.51 14.47 15.40
N LYS A 149 8.78 13.16 15.40
CA LYS A 149 7.93 12.13 14.81
C LYS A 149 7.08 11.48 15.89
N LEU A 150 5.76 11.60 15.78
CA LEU A 150 4.79 10.94 16.64
C LEU A 150 4.14 9.76 15.90
N ASN A 151 4.05 8.61 16.55
CA ASN A 151 3.32 7.43 16.07
C ASN A 151 2.28 7.04 17.10
N PHE A 152 1.02 7.01 16.68
CA PHE A 152 -0.12 6.59 17.49
C PHE A 152 -0.55 5.21 17.00
N GLN A 153 -0.53 4.22 17.90
CA GLN A 153 -0.89 2.84 17.58
C GLN A 153 -2.05 2.39 18.48
N PHE A 154 -3.20 2.14 17.89
CA PHE A 154 -4.34 1.57 18.59
C PHE A 154 -4.19 0.05 18.71
N ARG A 155 -4.33 -0.50 19.93
CA ARG A 155 -4.31 -1.95 20.18
C ARG A 155 -5.73 -2.52 20.28
N VAL A 156 -6.60 -2.11 19.36
CA VAL A 156 -8.01 -2.54 19.32
C VAL A 156 -8.42 -2.90 17.89
N ASN A 157 -9.48 -3.69 17.77
CA ASN A 157 -10.10 -4.00 16.47
C ASN A 157 -10.67 -2.75 15.80
N SER A 158 -10.81 -2.77 14.48
CA SER A 158 -11.32 -1.64 13.69
C SER A 158 -12.68 -1.12 14.15
N CYS A 159 -13.60 -2.00 14.57
CA CYS A 159 -14.91 -1.64 15.11
C CYS A 159 -14.86 -0.88 16.45
N ARG A 160 -13.72 -0.92 17.15
CA ARG A 160 -13.49 -0.24 18.42
C ARG A 160 -12.62 1.02 18.31
N LEU A 161 -12.22 1.40 17.09
CA LEU A 161 -11.49 2.64 16.89
C LEU A 161 -12.37 3.85 17.27
N PRO A 162 -11.75 4.91 17.84
CA PRO A 162 -12.44 6.17 18.05
C PRO A 162 -12.65 6.91 16.72
N ASP A 163 -13.66 7.76 16.65
CA ASP A 163 -13.98 8.53 15.44
C ASP A 163 -12.96 9.64 15.19
N LYS A 164 -12.48 10.25 16.27
CA LYS A 164 -11.58 11.41 16.23
C LYS A 164 -10.47 11.31 17.26
N ILE A 165 -9.32 11.88 16.92
CA ILE A 165 -8.21 12.16 17.82
C ILE A 165 -7.90 13.65 17.80
N GLN A 166 -7.65 14.21 18.97
CA GLN A 166 -7.16 15.55 19.19
C GLN A 166 -5.83 15.44 19.93
N VAL A 167 -4.81 16.09 19.38
CA VAL A 167 -3.45 16.08 19.88
C VAL A 167 -3.07 17.50 20.22
N GLU A 168 -2.66 17.74 21.45
CA GLU A 168 -2.15 19.01 21.94
C GLU A 168 -0.75 18.84 22.51
N ILE A 169 0.17 19.72 22.13
CA ILE A 169 1.50 19.77 22.73
C ILE A 169 1.61 21.10 23.44
N LYS A 170 1.89 21.05 24.73
CA LYS A 170 2.06 22.19 25.62
C LYS A 170 3.54 22.34 25.96
N ASP A 171 4.03 23.58 25.98
CA ASP A 171 5.37 23.88 26.48
C ASP A 171 5.42 23.80 28.01
N HIS A 172 6.61 24.03 28.59
CA HIS A 172 6.82 24.06 30.04
C HIS A 172 6.00 25.14 30.77
N THR A 173 5.48 26.15 30.06
CA THR A 173 4.59 27.18 30.63
C THR A 173 3.12 26.79 30.57
N GLY A 174 2.81 25.62 29.98
CA GLY A 174 1.45 25.14 29.73
C GLY A 174 0.79 25.74 28.48
N ARG A 175 1.51 26.54 27.69
CA ARG A 175 0.98 27.13 26.45
C ARG A 175 0.95 26.08 25.34
N ILE A 176 -0.16 26.01 24.62
CA ILE A 176 -0.32 25.10 23.48
C ILE A 176 0.53 25.61 22.31
N VAL A 177 1.56 24.85 21.94
CA VAL A 177 2.47 25.16 20.82
C VAL A 177 2.12 24.39 19.55
N PHE A 178 1.32 23.32 19.68
CA PHE A 178 0.78 22.56 18.55
C PHE A 178 -0.57 21.97 18.93
N GLN A 179 -1.56 22.09 18.04
CA GLN A 179 -2.87 21.49 18.19
C GLN A 179 -3.34 20.94 16.85
N LYS A 180 -3.81 19.69 16.85
CA LYS A 180 -4.37 19.06 15.66
C LYS A 180 -5.55 18.18 16.03
N ARG A 181 -6.65 18.30 15.28
CA ARG A 181 -7.82 17.41 15.37
C ARG A 181 -8.00 16.68 14.04
N GLN A 182 -8.16 15.36 14.09
CA GLN A 182 -8.23 14.53 12.89
C GLN A 182 -9.20 13.36 13.08
N ASN A 183 -9.91 12.98 12.01
CA ASN A 183 -10.72 11.77 11.98
C ASN A 183 -9.82 10.53 11.83
N ILE A 184 -10.13 9.45 12.53
CA ILE A 184 -9.35 8.21 12.47
C ILE A 184 -10.04 7.21 11.54
N TYR A 185 -9.28 6.78 10.53
CA TYR A 185 -9.69 5.72 9.60
C TYR A 185 -8.78 4.49 9.69
N TYR A 186 -7.65 4.59 10.39
CA TYR A 186 -6.59 3.58 10.43
C TYR A 186 -6.10 3.33 11.85
N ILE A 187 -5.62 2.11 12.09
CA ILE A 187 -5.09 1.67 13.40
C ILE A 187 -3.76 2.38 13.75
N LYS A 188 -3.05 2.91 12.74
CA LYS A 188 -1.77 3.60 12.91
C LYS A 188 -1.82 4.99 12.29
N LEU A 189 -1.52 6.01 13.10
CA LEU A 189 -1.42 7.40 12.68
C LEU A 189 0.01 7.90 12.91
N GLN A 190 0.56 8.66 11.97
CA GLN A 190 1.91 9.20 12.08
C GLN A 190 1.88 10.69 11.79
N GLU A 191 2.39 11.48 12.72
CA GLU A 191 2.55 12.92 12.58
C GLU A 191 4.02 13.31 12.63
N ARG A 192 4.35 14.41 11.96
CA ARG A 192 5.68 14.99 12.03
C ARG A 192 5.58 16.49 12.25
N ILE A 193 6.35 17.00 13.21
CA ILE A 193 6.24 18.37 13.71
C ILE A 193 7.64 18.97 13.74
N SER A 194 7.87 19.98 12.89
CA SER A 194 9.17 20.65 12.75
C SER A 194 9.25 22.01 13.45
N VAL A 195 8.21 22.41 14.19
CA VAL A 195 8.09 23.74 14.81
C VAL A 195 8.58 23.76 16.27
N LEU A 196 8.86 22.60 16.84
CA LEU A 196 9.24 22.45 18.25
C LEU A 196 10.75 22.63 18.44
N ASP A 197 11.14 23.21 19.57
CA ASP A 197 12.53 23.36 19.99
C ASP A 197 13.02 22.03 20.61
N PRO A 198 13.97 21.32 19.98
CA PRO A 198 14.45 20.02 20.48
C PRO A 198 15.17 20.11 21.83
N GLY A 199 15.53 21.32 22.28
CA GLY A 199 16.18 21.57 23.57
C GLY A 199 15.24 21.63 24.77
N ARG A 200 13.92 21.54 24.57
CA ARG A 200 12.90 21.67 25.63
C ARG A 200 12.07 20.42 25.79
N ASP A 201 11.60 20.20 27.02
CA ASP A 201 10.58 19.20 27.32
C ASP A 201 9.18 19.77 27.03
N TYR A 202 8.28 18.89 26.59
CA TYR A 202 6.89 19.23 26.27
C TYR A 202 5.92 18.24 26.92
N THR A 203 4.69 18.67 27.13
CA THR A 203 3.59 17.83 27.58
C THR A 203 2.66 17.57 26.41
N LEU A 204 2.53 16.30 26.02
CA LEU A 204 1.61 15.82 24.99
C LEU A 204 0.30 15.38 25.65
N GLU A 205 -0.81 15.95 25.24
CA GLU A 205 -2.15 15.55 25.61
C GLU A 205 -2.85 14.94 24.39
N VAL A 206 -3.30 13.70 24.52
CA VAL A 206 -3.99 12.95 23.47
C VAL A 206 -5.40 12.67 23.93
N LYS A 207 -6.37 13.21 23.19
CA LYS A 207 -7.79 13.04 23.44
C LYS A 207 -8.44 12.27 22.31
N THR A 208 -9.09 11.17 22.62
CA THR A 208 -9.86 10.36 21.67
C THR A 208 -11.35 10.54 21.92
N VAL A 209 -12.14 10.53 20.84
CA VAL A 209 -13.60 10.73 20.91
C VAL A 209 -14.28 9.62 20.13
N LYS A 210 -15.25 8.95 20.77
CA LYS A 210 -16.13 7.96 20.11
C LYS A 210 -17.55 8.10 20.63
N ASP A 211 -18.53 8.26 19.75
CA ASP A 211 -19.95 8.28 20.13
C ASP A 211 -20.26 9.25 21.31
N LYS A 212 -19.60 10.42 21.33
CA LYS A 212 -19.65 11.46 22.39
C LYS A 212 -18.95 11.13 23.71
N THR A 213 -18.41 9.93 23.87
CA THR A 213 -17.49 9.60 24.98
C THR A 213 -16.08 10.06 24.63
N GLU A 214 -15.32 10.48 25.64
CA GLU A 214 -13.97 11.00 25.47
C GLU A 214 -13.00 10.31 26.44
N ALA A 215 -11.78 10.07 26.00
CA ALA A 215 -10.69 9.59 26.83
C ALA A 215 -9.44 10.42 26.57
N THR A 216 -8.72 10.78 27.63
CA THR A 216 -7.54 11.64 27.55
C THR A 216 -6.35 10.97 28.22
N GLU A 217 -5.18 11.04 27.59
CA GLU A 217 -3.89 10.60 28.12
C GLU A 217 -2.88 11.74 28.00
N THR A 218 -2.04 11.89 29.04
CA THR A 218 -0.99 12.91 29.09
C THR A 218 0.37 12.24 29.20
N LEU A 219 1.31 12.63 28.34
CA LEU A 219 2.66 12.09 28.23
C LEU A 219 3.70 13.21 28.21
N THR A 220 4.84 13.02 28.85
CA THR A 220 5.99 13.92 28.71
C THR A 220 6.83 13.54 27.48
N ILE A 221 6.97 14.47 26.54
CA ILE A 221 7.95 14.41 25.45
C ILE A 221 9.24 15.03 25.98
N HIS A 222 10.27 14.23 26.16
CA HIS A 222 11.55 14.73 26.59
C HIS A 222 12.32 15.40 25.45
N ASN A 223 13.14 16.37 25.81
CA ASN A 223 14.10 16.99 24.91
C ASN A 223 14.99 15.93 24.25
N LYS A 224 15.52 16.26 23.07
CA LYS A 224 16.33 15.35 22.26
C LYS A 224 17.59 14.83 22.97
N HIS A 225 18.10 15.58 23.95
CA HIS A 225 19.31 15.25 24.69
C HIS A 225 19.02 14.46 25.98
N PHE A 226 17.77 14.13 26.25
CA PHE A 226 17.39 13.39 27.45
C PHE A 226 17.95 11.97 27.42
N GLN A 227 18.84 11.68 28.36
CA GLN A 227 19.33 10.33 28.60
C GLN A 227 18.41 9.68 29.62
N LYS A 228 17.66 8.66 29.18
CA LYS A 228 16.84 7.86 30.09
C LYS A 228 17.74 7.36 31.22
N PRO A 229 17.39 7.59 32.51
CA PRO A 229 18.19 7.12 33.62
C PRO A 229 18.42 5.62 33.43
N ILE A 230 19.66 5.21 33.23
CA ILE A 230 20.01 3.80 33.17
C ILE A 230 19.58 3.26 34.54
N PRO A 231 18.61 2.34 34.62
CA PRO A 231 18.24 1.76 35.89
C PRO A 231 19.53 1.17 36.45
N LYS A 232 19.95 1.64 37.63
CA LYS A 232 21.13 1.12 38.32
C LYS A 232 20.87 -0.35 38.63
N SER A 233 21.13 -1.22 37.66
CA SER A 233 21.18 -2.66 37.88
C SER A 233 22.24 -2.84 38.95
N LYS A 234 21.81 -3.36 40.11
CA LYS A 234 22.68 -3.79 41.20
C LYS A 234 23.89 -4.51 40.55
N PRO A 235 25.13 -4.10 40.82
CA PRO A 235 26.28 -4.81 40.26
C PRO A 235 26.15 -6.28 40.65
N PRO A 236 26.27 -7.23 39.70
CA PRO A 236 26.28 -8.64 40.04
C PRO A 236 27.44 -8.85 41.02
N SER A 237 27.11 -9.22 42.25
CA SER A 237 28.10 -9.60 43.25
C SER A 237 28.81 -10.84 42.74
N LEU A 238 30.01 -10.65 42.18
CA LEU A 238 30.96 -11.69 41.84
C LEU A 238 31.51 -12.29 43.13
N ILE A 239 30.77 -13.24 43.70
CA ILE A 239 31.36 -14.32 44.49
C ILE A 239 30.86 -15.61 43.85
N PRO A 240 31.68 -16.31 43.05
CA PRO A 240 31.31 -17.60 42.50
C PRO A 240 31.30 -18.61 43.65
N LYS A 241 30.10 -19.00 44.10
CA LYS A 241 29.94 -20.28 44.80
C LYS A 241 30.08 -21.39 43.75
N PRO A 242 30.96 -22.39 43.95
CA PRO A 242 31.06 -23.52 43.05
C PRO A 242 29.80 -24.37 43.21
N CYS A 243 28.86 -24.25 42.27
CA CYS A 243 27.76 -25.18 42.15
C CYS A 243 28.01 -26.02 40.90
N SER A 244 28.66 -27.16 41.13
CA SER A 244 28.65 -28.31 40.23
C SER A 244 27.21 -28.74 40.01
N THR A 245 26.73 -28.65 38.77
CA THR A 245 25.94 -29.64 38.02
C THR A 245 25.37 -28.88 36.82
N ILE A 246 26.12 -28.86 35.72
CA ILE A 246 25.59 -28.44 34.43
C ILE A 246 24.77 -29.60 33.91
N ASP A 247 23.47 -29.36 33.74
CA ASP A 247 22.50 -30.29 33.20
C ASP A 247 22.84 -30.57 31.73
N LEU A 248 23.42 -31.75 31.47
CA LEU A 248 23.82 -32.24 30.14
C LEU A 248 22.64 -32.42 29.17
N SER A 249 21.40 -32.24 29.63
CA SER A 249 20.18 -32.37 28.82
C SER A 249 20.00 -31.21 27.83
N LEU A 250 20.39 -29.99 28.19
CA LEU A 250 20.15 -28.81 27.35
C LEU A 250 21.15 -28.67 26.20
N ALA A 251 22.40 -29.12 26.40
CA ALA A 251 23.42 -29.10 25.35
C ALA A 251 23.11 -30.13 24.24
N LYS A 252 22.51 -31.28 24.58
CA LYS A 252 22.05 -32.27 23.59
C LYS A 252 20.83 -31.78 22.79
N ALA A 253 19.94 -31.00 23.39
CA ALA A 253 18.78 -30.43 22.71
C ALA A 253 19.19 -29.41 21.61
N PHE A 254 20.27 -28.65 21.83
CA PHE A 254 20.78 -27.71 20.82
C PHE A 254 21.59 -28.38 19.71
N GLN A 255 22.16 -29.55 19.96
CA GLN A 255 22.95 -30.29 18.95
C GLN A 255 22.05 -31.03 17.95
N GLY A 256 20.88 -31.53 18.38
CA GLY A 256 19.89 -32.15 17.48
C GLY A 256 19.22 -31.18 16.50
N LEU A 257 19.02 -29.92 16.89
CA LEU A 257 18.39 -28.89 16.05
C LEU A 257 19.29 -28.39 14.91
N VAL A 258 20.60 -28.62 14.99
CA VAL A 258 21.56 -28.23 13.94
C VAL A 258 21.75 -29.36 12.91
N GLU A 259 21.51 -30.62 13.29
CA GLU A 259 21.56 -31.78 12.39
C GLU A 259 20.26 -31.97 11.59
N GLU A 260 19.10 -31.54 12.11
CA GLU A 260 17.81 -31.65 11.39
C GLU A 260 17.69 -30.74 10.15
N VAL A 261 18.55 -29.72 10.03
CA VAL A 261 18.55 -28.81 8.87
C VAL A 261 19.40 -29.34 7.70
N HIS A 262 20.14 -30.44 7.89
CA HIS A 262 21.07 -30.98 6.88
C HIS A 262 20.62 -32.25 6.15
N CYS A 263 19.40 -32.77 6.39
CA CYS A 263 18.93 -34.05 5.84
C CYS A 263 17.76 -33.94 4.82
N LEU A 264 17.56 -32.80 4.16
CA LEU A 264 16.59 -32.67 3.05
C LEU A 264 17.28 -32.36 1.71
N GLU A 265 18.27 -33.16 1.35
CA GLU A 265 18.82 -33.23 -0.01
C GLU A 265 18.93 -34.71 -0.43
N GLU A 266 17.81 -35.30 -0.82
CA GLU A 266 17.85 -36.47 -1.70
C GLU A 266 16.61 -36.44 -2.60
N ALA A 267 16.80 -35.92 -3.81
CA ALA A 267 15.79 -35.91 -4.87
C ALA A 267 15.88 -37.21 -5.66
N VAL A 268 14.81 -38.00 -5.62
CA VAL A 268 14.60 -39.15 -6.52
C VAL A 268 14.19 -38.63 -7.91
N PRO A 269 14.84 -39.03 -9.01
CA PRO A 269 14.39 -38.68 -10.34
C PRO A 269 13.17 -39.55 -10.71
N ILE A 270 12.02 -38.91 -10.93
CA ILE A 270 10.85 -39.54 -11.55
C ILE A 270 10.97 -39.30 -13.06
N GLU A 271 11.33 -40.35 -13.81
CA GLU A 271 11.13 -40.37 -15.26
C GLU A 271 9.63 -40.50 -15.54
N VAL A 272 9.04 -39.48 -16.15
CA VAL A 272 7.67 -39.53 -16.66
C VAL A 272 7.76 -39.76 -18.17
N GLU A 273 7.47 -41.00 -18.57
CA GLU A 273 7.32 -41.43 -19.96
C GLU A 273 6.03 -40.84 -20.54
N PHE A 274 6.15 -39.97 -21.54
CA PHE A 274 4.98 -39.44 -22.27
C PHE A 274 4.56 -40.44 -23.34
N VAL A 275 3.43 -41.11 -23.12
CA VAL A 275 2.70 -41.84 -24.16
C VAL A 275 1.71 -40.86 -24.84
N PRO A 276 1.84 -40.56 -26.15
CA PRO A 276 0.83 -39.79 -26.85
C PRO A 276 -0.29 -40.73 -27.30
N GLU A 277 -1.47 -40.59 -26.71
CA GLU A 277 -2.68 -41.24 -27.21
C GLU A 277 -3.16 -40.52 -28.47
N VAL A 278 -2.89 -41.15 -29.61
CA VAL A 278 -3.38 -40.76 -30.93
C VAL A 278 -4.87 -41.12 -31.01
N THR A 279 -5.77 -40.16 -30.83
CA THR A 279 -7.17 -40.36 -31.22
C THR A 279 -7.36 -39.99 -32.68
N ALA A 280 -7.57 -41.03 -33.49
CA ALA A 280 -7.78 -40.97 -34.92
C ALA A 280 -9.05 -40.21 -35.32
N LEU A 281 -8.94 -39.57 -36.49
CA LEU A 281 -9.99 -38.91 -37.25
C LEU A 281 -11.16 -39.84 -37.57
N THR A 282 -12.39 -39.29 -37.57
CA THR A 282 -13.44 -39.76 -38.46
C THR A 282 -13.78 -38.67 -39.49
N PRO A 283 -13.75 -38.97 -40.80
CA PRO A 283 -14.07 -38.00 -41.84
C PRO A 283 -15.58 -37.98 -42.12
N LYS A 284 -16.20 -36.80 -42.05
CA LYS A 284 -17.50 -36.57 -42.70
C LYS A 284 -17.29 -35.93 -44.07
N LYS A 285 -17.69 -36.72 -45.06
CA LYS A 285 -17.93 -36.49 -46.49
C LYS A 285 -18.20 -35.03 -46.87
N VAL A 286 -17.41 -34.54 -47.83
CA VAL A 286 -17.63 -33.31 -48.60
C VAL A 286 -18.38 -33.68 -49.88
N GLU A 287 -19.40 -32.91 -50.25
CA GLU A 287 -19.87 -32.80 -51.63
C GLU A 287 -20.09 -31.32 -52.00
N GLY A 288 -19.38 -30.92 -53.06
CA GLY A 288 -19.78 -29.84 -53.98
C GLY A 288 -19.62 -28.39 -53.53
N PHE A 289 -18.55 -27.71 -53.99
CA PHE A 289 -18.66 -26.76 -55.12
C PHE A 289 -17.33 -26.03 -55.42
N ASN A 290 -17.02 -26.03 -56.72
CA ASN A 290 -16.18 -25.10 -57.49
C ASN A 290 -14.69 -24.86 -57.15
N ARG A 291 -13.93 -25.66 -57.88
CA ARG A 291 -12.59 -25.50 -58.43
C ARG A 291 -12.48 -24.24 -59.34
N ALA A 292 -12.00 -23.13 -58.81
CA ALA A 292 -11.39 -22.06 -59.61
C ALA A 292 -10.48 -21.20 -58.71
N LEU A 293 -9.17 -21.47 -58.78
CA LEU A 293 -8.02 -20.57 -58.54
C LEU A 293 -6.80 -21.45 -58.25
N ARG A 294 -6.24 -22.03 -59.32
CA ARG A 294 -4.87 -22.51 -59.34
C ARG A 294 -3.96 -21.30 -59.60
N ASN A 295 -2.92 -21.21 -58.77
CA ASN A 295 -1.67 -20.46 -58.99
C ASN A 295 -1.64 -18.99 -58.53
N SER A 296 -1.73 -18.79 -57.22
CA SER A 296 -0.87 -17.83 -56.52
C SER A 296 -0.26 -18.51 -55.31
N CYS A 297 1.06 -18.67 -55.31
CA CYS A 297 1.81 -19.09 -54.14
C CYS A 297 1.84 -17.88 -53.18
N VAL A 298 0.80 -17.73 -52.37
CA VAL A 298 0.89 -16.91 -51.17
C VAL A 298 1.61 -17.78 -50.14
N VAL A 299 2.82 -17.39 -49.77
CA VAL A 299 3.43 -17.85 -48.52
C VAL A 299 2.50 -17.37 -47.41
N LEU A 300 1.55 -18.23 -47.01
CA LEU A 300 0.84 -18.10 -45.77
C LEU A 300 1.88 -18.26 -44.67
N ARG A 301 2.47 -17.14 -44.24
CA ARG A 301 3.05 -17.08 -42.91
C ARG A 301 1.96 -17.59 -41.98
N ARG A 302 2.23 -18.72 -41.30
CA ARG A 302 1.39 -19.16 -40.18
C ARG A 302 1.12 -17.91 -39.32
N PRO A 303 -0.14 -17.57 -39.01
CA PRO A 303 -0.39 -16.55 -38.01
C PRO A 303 0.41 -16.97 -36.78
N GLN A 304 1.33 -16.11 -36.33
CA GLN A 304 1.97 -16.34 -35.04
C GLN A 304 0.84 -16.57 -34.04
N PRO A 305 0.93 -17.59 -33.16
CA PRO A 305 -0.09 -17.82 -32.15
C PRO A 305 -0.34 -16.48 -31.46
N GLY A 306 -1.56 -15.98 -31.60
CA GLY A 306 -1.93 -14.65 -31.19
C GLY A 306 -1.59 -14.48 -29.73
N VAL A 307 -0.55 -13.72 -29.44
CA VAL A 307 -0.21 -13.34 -28.07
C VAL A 307 -1.38 -12.50 -27.59
N LEU A 308 -2.29 -13.13 -26.85
CA LEU A 308 -3.35 -12.44 -26.12
C LEU A 308 -2.65 -11.49 -25.16
N LYS A 309 -2.52 -10.22 -25.56
CA LYS A 309 -2.01 -9.18 -24.68
C LYS A 309 -3.05 -9.04 -23.58
N ARG A 310 -2.67 -9.45 -22.36
CA ARG A 310 -3.51 -9.26 -21.18
C ARG A 310 -3.74 -7.76 -21.03
N GLN A 311 -4.96 -7.32 -21.27
CA GLN A 311 -5.35 -5.93 -21.06
C GLN A 311 -5.28 -5.69 -19.55
N GLY A 312 -4.43 -4.75 -19.12
CA GLY A 312 -4.31 -4.45 -17.70
C GLY A 312 -5.53 -3.70 -17.17
N PRO A 313 -5.57 -3.49 -15.84
CA PRO A 313 -6.74 -2.93 -15.17
C PRO A 313 -6.99 -1.50 -15.60
N ILE A 314 -8.21 -1.24 -16.07
CA ILE A 314 -8.67 0.10 -16.46
C ILE A 314 -9.16 0.83 -15.20
N PRO A 315 -8.58 1.99 -14.83
CA PRO A 315 -9.05 2.76 -13.69
C PRO A 315 -10.34 3.51 -14.02
N LEU A 316 -11.20 3.65 -13.01
CA LEU A 316 -12.30 4.60 -12.98
C LEU A 316 -11.73 6.00 -12.72
N VAL A 317 -11.99 6.94 -13.62
CA VAL A 317 -11.47 8.32 -13.51
C VAL A 317 -12.59 9.26 -13.05
N LYS A 318 -12.29 10.03 -12.00
CA LYS A 318 -13.15 11.09 -11.48
C LYS A 318 -12.40 12.41 -11.57
N TYR A 319 -13.06 13.48 -11.98
CA TYR A 319 -12.51 14.83 -11.82
C TYR A 319 -13.47 15.73 -11.05
N ILE A 320 -12.91 16.72 -10.36
CA ILE A 320 -13.65 17.68 -9.56
C ILE A 320 -12.98 19.05 -9.74
N TRP A 321 -13.77 20.06 -10.09
CA TRP A 321 -13.35 21.45 -9.99
C TRP A 321 -13.59 21.93 -8.56
N GLN A 322 -12.57 22.54 -7.95
CA GLN A 322 -12.66 23.11 -6.62
C GLN A 322 -11.89 24.43 -6.57
N ARG A 323 -12.26 25.32 -5.64
CA ARG A 323 -11.50 26.54 -5.37
C ARG A 323 -10.54 26.29 -4.21
N GLY A 324 -9.25 26.51 -4.43
CA GLY A 324 -8.24 26.45 -3.37
C GLY A 324 -7.39 27.71 -3.32
N PHE A 325 -6.59 27.82 -2.26
CA PHE A 325 -5.64 28.92 -2.12
C PHE A 325 -4.26 28.48 -2.62
N ARG A 326 -3.65 29.31 -3.46
CA ARG A 326 -2.27 29.14 -3.92
C ARG A 326 -1.49 30.43 -3.71
N LYS A 327 -0.23 30.29 -3.32
CA LYS A 327 0.67 31.42 -3.10
C LYS A 327 1.12 31.94 -4.46
N GLY A 328 0.75 33.17 -4.79
CA GLY A 328 1.19 33.85 -6.01
C GLY A 328 2.68 34.20 -5.97
N LYS A 329 3.21 34.74 -7.08
CA LYS A 329 4.60 35.20 -7.17
C LYS A 329 4.91 36.29 -6.14
N ASP A 330 3.92 37.13 -5.83
CA ASP A 330 4.02 38.22 -4.84
C ASP A 330 3.92 37.72 -3.39
N GLY A 331 3.81 36.41 -3.19
CA GLY A 331 3.70 35.79 -1.87
C GLY A 331 2.31 35.85 -1.22
N VAL A 332 1.35 36.55 -1.85
CA VAL A 332 -0.05 36.61 -1.41
C VAL A 332 -0.80 35.35 -1.82
N TYR A 333 -1.59 34.78 -0.91
CA TYR A 333 -2.48 33.67 -1.21
C TYR A 333 -3.70 34.17 -1.97
N THR A 334 -3.92 33.64 -3.16
CA THR A 334 -5.09 33.95 -4.00
C THR A 334 -5.96 32.72 -4.17
N LYS A 335 -7.27 32.93 -4.20
CA LYS A 335 -8.25 31.88 -4.47
C LYS A 335 -8.22 31.57 -5.96
N VAL A 336 -7.81 30.36 -6.32
CA VAL A 336 -7.64 29.93 -7.71
C VAL A 336 -8.47 28.67 -7.99
N PRO A 337 -8.95 28.50 -9.22
CA PRO A 337 -9.56 27.25 -9.67
C PRO A 337 -8.52 26.12 -9.71
N ILE A 338 -8.92 24.94 -9.22
CA ILE A 338 -8.10 23.74 -9.16
C ILE A 338 -8.91 22.57 -9.72
N LEU A 339 -8.41 21.95 -10.78
CA LEU A 339 -8.91 20.68 -11.29
C LEU A 339 -8.23 19.54 -10.54
N ARG A 340 -9.00 18.77 -9.76
CA ARG A 340 -8.53 17.56 -9.08
C ARG A 340 -8.98 16.34 -9.87
N VAL A 341 -8.03 15.53 -10.32
CA VAL A 341 -8.27 14.30 -11.07
C VAL A 341 -7.86 13.11 -10.21
N SER A 342 -8.74 12.12 -10.09
CA SER A 342 -8.51 10.90 -9.32
C SER A 342 -8.74 9.68 -10.20
N ALA A 343 -7.79 8.76 -10.22
CA ALA A 343 -7.92 7.45 -10.85
C ALA A 343 -8.06 6.39 -9.75
N GLN A 344 -9.09 5.57 -9.82
CA GLN A 344 -9.36 4.48 -8.88
C GLN A 344 -9.36 3.15 -9.64
N PHE A 345 -8.44 2.27 -9.29
CA PHE A 345 -8.37 0.94 -9.89
C PHE A 345 -9.38 0.01 -9.21
N PRO A 346 -10.07 -0.86 -9.97
CA PRO A 346 -10.97 -1.85 -9.40
C PRO A 346 -10.20 -2.83 -8.52
N ASP A 347 -10.93 -3.54 -7.66
CA ASP A 347 -10.37 -4.56 -6.78
C ASP A 347 -9.96 -5.83 -7.57
N SER A 348 -8.99 -5.68 -8.44
CA SER A 348 -8.38 -6.74 -9.24
C SER A 348 -7.09 -7.23 -8.59
N LYS A 349 -6.80 -8.53 -8.76
CA LYS A 349 -5.50 -9.12 -8.39
C LYS A 349 -4.36 -8.69 -9.33
N ASP A 350 -4.64 -7.83 -10.32
CA ASP A 350 -3.69 -7.41 -11.34
C ASP A 350 -2.61 -6.47 -10.76
N ILE A 351 -1.45 -6.47 -11.43
CA ILE A 351 -0.36 -5.58 -11.07
C ILE A 351 -0.73 -4.16 -11.47
N LEU A 352 -0.73 -3.25 -10.50
CA LEU A 352 -1.04 -1.84 -10.72
C LEU A 352 0.23 -1.06 -11.07
N PRO A 353 0.12 0.01 -11.89
CA PRO A 353 1.21 0.94 -12.07
C PRO A 353 1.57 1.57 -10.73
N CYS A 354 2.86 1.85 -10.50
CA CYS A 354 3.30 2.49 -9.25
C CYS A 354 3.11 4.00 -9.33
N GLU A 355 3.26 4.57 -10.53
CA GLU A 355 3.18 6.00 -10.81
C GLU A 355 2.40 6.21 -12.12
N LEU A 356 1.61 7.29 -12.15
CA LEU A 356 0.87 7.75 -13.31
C LEU A 356 1.30 9.16 -13.70
N ASP A 357 1.48 9.35 -15.00
CA ASP A 357 1.73 10.62 -15.66
C ASP A 357 0.42 11.20 -16.13
N TYR A 358 0.08 12.39 -15.64
CA TYR A 358 -1.07 13.15 -16.07
C TYR A 358 -0.58 14.30 -16.94
N LEU A 359 -0.97 14.30 -18.21
CA LEU A 359 -0.64 15.32 -19.20
C LEU A 359 -1.90 16.06 -19.61
N ILE A 360 -1.82 17.39 -19.64
CA ILE A 360 -2.88 18.21 -20.21
C ILE A 360 -2.43 18.67 -21.59
N GLU A 361 -3.10 18.19 -22.63
CA GLU A 361 -2.86 18.58 -24.01
C GLU A 361 -3.21 20.08 -24.17
N GLY A 362 -2.33 20.83 -24.84
CA GLY A 362 -2.46 22.28 -25.04
C GLY A 362 -1.61 23.13 -24.08
N GLU A 363 -1.55 22.79 -22.79
CA GLU A 363 -0.80 23.58 -21.80
C GLU A 363 0.62 23.05 -21.51
N ARG A 364 0.96 21.86 -22.03
CA ARG A 364 2.23 21.15 -21.73
C ARG A 364 2.47 20.97 -20.22
N LEU A 365 1.39 20.89 -19.44
CA LEU A 365 1.46 20.60 -18.01
C LEU A 365 1.54 19.08 -17.84
N GLN A 366 2.63 18.61 -17.22
CA GLN A 366 2.83 17.22 -16.85
C GLN A 366 3.00 17.14 -15.33
N LYS A 367 2.24 16.24 -14.70
CA LYS A 367 2.38 15.93 -13.29
C LYS A 367 2.42 14.43 -13.07
N PHE A 368 3.20 14.04 -12.07
CA PHE A 368 3.37 12.65 -11.65
C PHE A 368 2.59 12.44 -10.36
N ALA A 369 1.84 11.35 -10.25
CA ALA A 369 1.22 10.95 -9.00
C ALA A 369 1.39 9.46 -8.75
N ARG A 370 1.65 9.10 -7.49
CA ARG A 370 1.80 7.72 -7.05
C ARG A 370 0.44 7.06 -6.90
N VAL A 371 0.37 5.79 -7.31
CA VAL A 371 -0.78 4.94 -7.02
C VAL A 371 -0.60 4.35 -5.62
N LEU A 372 -1.40 4.85 -4.68
CA LEU A 372 -1.42 4.38 -3.29
C LEU A 372 -2.81 3.82 -2.98
N HIS A 373 -2.87 2.61 -2.44
CA HIS A 373 -4.14 1.94 -2.11
C HIS A 373 -5.11 1.91 -3.30
N ARG A 374 -4.61 1.54 -4.49
CA ARG A 374 -5.38 1.51 -5.74
C ARG A 374 -5.97 2.86 -6.17
N ARG A 375 -5.47 3.97 -5.64
CA ARG A 375 -5.90 5.32 -6.02
C ARG A 375 -4.70 6.19 -6.34
N SER A 376 -4.83 6.99 -7.39
CA SER A 376 -3.92 8.07 -7.71
C SER A 376 -4.72 9.37 -7.80
N THR A 377 -4.16 10.46 -7.31
CA THR A 377 -4.81 11.78 -7.32
C THR A 377 -3.79 12.83 -7.73
N CYS A 378 -4.20 13.68 -8.67
CA CYS A 378 -3.42 14.81 -9.14
C CYS A 378 -4.26 16.09 -9.11
N GLU A 379 -3.62 17.24 -8.89
CA GLU A 379 -4.28 18.55 -8.89
C GLU A 379 -3.60 19.48 -9.88
N PHE A 380 -4.38 20.19 -10.70
CA PHE A 380 -3.91 21.19 -11.66
C PHE A 380 -4.54 22.53 -11.35
N GLN A 381 -3.76 23.61 -11.51
CA GLN A 381 -4.30 24.97 -11.45
C GLN A 381 -4.52 25.41 -12.89
N LEU A 382 -5.78 25.50 -13.30
CA LEU A 382 -6.21 25.73 -14.69
C LEU A 382 -7.34 26.74 -14.69
N ASP A 383 -7.53 27.42 -15.82
CA ASP A 383 -8.71 28.27 -16.05
C ASP A 383 -9.96 27.39 -16.18
N ASP A 384 -10.92 27.52 -15.27
CA ASP A 384 -12.15 26.73 -15.26
C ASP A 384 -13.12 27.11 -16.39
N SER A 385 -12.88 28.18 -17.15
CA SER A 385 -13.73 28.57 -18.29
C SER A 385 -13.48 27.77 -19.58
N ARG A 386 -12.45 26.91 -19.62
CA ARG A 386 -12.02 26.20 -20.83
C ARG A 386 -12.15 24.69 -20.68
N ASP A 387 -12.39 24.03 -21.80
CA ASP A 387 -12.31 22.57 -21.90
C ASP A 387 -10.85 22.13 -22.08
N TYR A 388 -10.48 21.01 -21.45
CA TYR A 388 -9.15 20.43 -21.52
C TYR A 388 -9.20 18.98 -22.00
N SER A 389 -8.17 18.56 -22.75
CA SER A 389 -7.93 17.16 -23.07
C SER A 389 -6.82 16.64 -22.15
N LEU A 390 -7.12 15.61 -21.37
CA LEU A 390 -6.20 15.00 -20.41
C LEU A 390 -5.81 13.61 -20.88
N GLU A 391 -4.52 13.33 -20.83
CA GLU A 391 -3.93 12.03 -21.11
C GLU A 391 -3.26 11.49 -19.84
N MET A 392 -3.58 10.25 -19.49
CA MET A 392 -3.00 9.54 -18.36
C MET A 392 -2.17 8.36 -18.86
N LYS A 393 -0.89 8.31 -18.50
CA LYS A 393 0.09 7.31 -18.92
C LYS A 393 0.75 6.64 -17.71
N ASN A 394 1.28 5.44 -17.90
CA ASN A 394 2.11 4.79 -16.89
C ASN A 394 3.52 5.39 -16.92
N SER A 395 4.00 5.90 -15.79
CA SER A 395 5.35 6.48 -15.67
C SER A 395 6.45 5.42 -15.49
N ASN A 396 6.07 4.16 -15.22
CA ASN A 396 7.03 3.13 -14.83
C ASN A 396 8.07 2.94 -15.93
N ARG A 397 9.34 3.19 -15.59
CA ARG A 397 10.51 3.00 -16.47
C ARG A 397 10.86 1.54 -16.74
N PHE A 398 10.04 0.60 -16.27
CA PHE A 398 10.29 -0.81 -16.43
C PHE A 398 9.55 -1.28 -17.69
N PRO A 399 10.28 -1.69 -18.75
CA PRO A 399 9.69 -2.05 -20.05
C PRO A 399 8.65 -3.16 -19.94
N GLU A 400 8.81 -4.05 -18.96
CA GLU A 400 7.90 -5.15 -18.66
C GLU A 400 6.49 -4.67 -18.25
N TYR A 401 6.34 -3.41 -17.82
CA TYR A 401 5.06 -2.83 -17.40
C TYR A 401 4.45 -1.87 -18.43
N GLU A 402 5.19 -1.51 -19.48
CA GLU A 402 4.68 -0.62 -20.53
C GLU A 402 3.51 -1.24 -21.31
N SER A 403 3.51 -2.57 -21.46
CA SER A 403 2.44 -3.28 -22.18
C SER A 403 1.13 -3.43 -21.39
N PHE A 404 1.13 -3.15 -20.08
CA PHE A 404 -0.03 -3.44 -19.22
C PHE A 404 -0.98 -2.25 -19.06
N PHE A 405 -0.55 -1.02 -19.32
CA PHE A 405 -1.39 0.15 -19.13
C PHE A 405 -1.48 0.97 -20.40
N MET A 406 -2.63 0.93 -21.06
CA MET A 406 -2.88 1.76 -22.23
C MET A 406 -3.07 3.22 -21.80
N PRO A 407 -2.49 4.20 -22.52
CA PRO A 407 -2.76 5.61 -22.29
C PRO A 407 -4.26 5.89 -22.34
N LEU A 408 -4.78 6.55 -21.31
CA LEU A 408 -6.18 6.95 -21.26
C LEU A 408 -6.30 8.43 -21.61
N LYS A 409 -7.06 8.74 -22.67
CA LYS A 409 -7.40 10.11 -23.06
C LYS A 409 -8.85 10.40 -22.74
N PHE A 410 -9.12 11.54 -22.11
CA PHE A 410 -10.48 11.99 -21.81
C PHE A 410 -10.56 13.51 -21.81
N LYS A 411 -11.76 14.04 -22.09
CA LYS A 411 -12.02 15.48 -22.08
C LYS A 411 -12.62 15.89 -20.75
N VAL A 412 -12.11 16.98 -20.19
CA VAL A 412 -12.64 17.65 -18.99
C VAL A 412 -13.31 18.91 -19.47
N LYS A 413 -14.60 19.07 -19.15
CA LYS A 413 -15.32 20.30 -19.49
C LYS A 413 -14.96 21.42 -18.53
N GLY A 414 -14.83 22.62 -19.07
CA GLY A 414 -14.82 23.84 -18.28
C GLY A 414 -16.14 24.02 -17.57
N GLN A 415 -16.11 24.63 -16.39
CA GLN A 415 -17.27 24.96 -15.60
C GLN A 415 -17.51 26.47 -15.63
N THR A 416 -18.52 26.91 -16.40
CA THR A 416 -18.97 28.30 -16.41
C THR A 416 -19.94 28.55 -15.25
N GLY A 417 -19.43 28.67 -14.02
CA GLY A 417 -20.23 29.02 -12.85
C GLY A 417 -19.82 28.32 -11.55
N ILE A 418 -20.15 28.94 -10.42
CA ILE A 418 -19.82 28.45 -9.08
C ILE A 418 -20.77 27.30 -8.72
N SER A 419 -20.32 26.06 -8.92
CA SER A 419 -21.01 24.87 -8.45
C SER A 419 -19.96 23.83 -8.09
N ASP A 420 -19.92 23.37 -6.85
CA ASP A 420 -19.05 22.25 -6.44
C ASP A 420 -19.63 20.91 -6.93
N ALA A 421 -19.91 20.81 -8.24
CA ALA A 421 -20.48 19.63 -8.86
C ALA A 421 -19.41 18.57 -9.08
N GLU A 422 -19.64 17.38 -8.53
CA GLU A 422 -18.84 16.20 -8.85
C GLU A 422 -19.37 15.57 -10.14
N GLU A 423 -18.54 15.48 -11.18
CA GLU A 423 -18.87 14.73 -12.39
C GLU A 423 -18.03 13.45 -12.45
N TRP A 424 -18.71 12.34 -12.68
CA TRP A 424 -18.07 11.09 -13.09
C TRP A 424 -18.09 11.04 -14.61
N CYS A 425 -16.93 10.90 -15.22
CA CYS A 425 -16.84 10.63 -16.64
C CYS A 425 -16.51 9.17 -16.86
N GLU A 426 -17.41 8.48 -17.53
CA GLU A 426 -17.12 7.17 -18.08
C GLU A 426 -16.16 7.36 -19.26
N VAL A 427 -14.94 6.85 -19.10
CA VAL A 427 -13.90 6.96 -20.13
C VAL A 427 -14.26 6.01 -21.26
N SER A 428 -14.64 6.56 -22.41
CA SER A 428 -14.89 5.77 -23.61
C SER A 428 -13.59 5.54 -24.37
N PHE A 429 -13.31 4.29 -24.71
CA PHE A 429 -12.18 3.94 -25.57
C PHE A 429 -12.56 4.19 -27.03
N GLY A 430 -12.02 5.24 -27.63
CA GLY A 430 -12.02 5.36 -29.08
C GLY A 430 -10.97 4.43 -29.68
N PRO A 431 -11.27 3.60 -30.70
CA PRO A 431 -10.23 2.95 -31.48
C PRO A 431 -9.30 4.02 -32.05
N GLU A 432 -7.99 3.78 -32.05
CA GLU A 432 -7.04 4.66 -32.74
C GLU A 432 -7.57 4.94 -34.15
N PRO A 433 -7.66 6.21 -34.59
CA PRO A 433 -7.97 6.49 -35.97
C PRO A 433 -6.85 5.87 -36.79
N SER A 434 -7.16 4.77 -37.47
CA SER A 434 -6.29 4.20 -38.49
C SER A 434 -5.91 5.35 -39.41
N SER A 435 -4.62 5.64 -39.50
CA SER A 435 -4.06 6.66 -40.37
C SER A 435 -4.38 6.33 -41.83
N ALA A 436 -5.59 6.70 -42.25
CA ALA A 436 -5.96 6.77 -43.65
C ALA A 436 -5.20 7.97 -44.22
N THR A 437 -4.16 7.68 -44.98
CA THR A 437 -3.50 8.60 -45.89
C THR A 437 -4.55 9.24 -46.80
N SER A 438 -4.97 10.47 -46.48
CA SER A 438 -5.70 11.30 -47.42
C SER A 438 -4.73 11.69 -48.53
N SER A 439 -4.89 11.04 -49.68
CA SER A 439 -4.27 11.50 -50.93
C SER A 439 -4.92 12.82 -51.32
N GLU A 440 -4.09 13.85 -51.53
CA GLU A 440 -4.49 15.10 -52.17
C GLU A 440 -4.98 14.81 -53.61
N PRO A 441 -6.06 15.45 -54.08
CA PRO A 441 -6.40 15.39 -55.49
C PRO A 441 -5.52 16.36 -56.27
N ASN A 442 -4.55 15.81 -57.01
CA ASN A 442 -3.83 16.54 -58.04
C ASN A 442 -4.80 17.02 -59.12
N SER A 443 -4.76 18.32 -59.36
CA SER A 443 -5.34 19.02 -60.49
C SER A 443 -4.83 18.46 -61.82
N TRP A 444 -5.73 18.06 -62.70
CA TRP A 444 -5.51 18.08 -64.15
C TRP A 444 -6.69 18.75 -64.83
N SER A 445 -6.36 19.81 -65.54
CA SER A 445 -7.19 20.59 -66.44
C SER A 445 -7.53 19.79 -67.70
N LEU A 446 -8.74 20.01 -68.21
CA LEU A 446 -8.99 20.40 -69.60
C LEU A 446 -10.24 21.28 -69.64
#